data_AF-A0A0M2Y031-F1
#
_entry.id   AF-A0A0M2Y031-F1
#
_cell.length_a   1.000
_cell.length_b   1.000
_cell.length_c   1.000
_cell.angle_alpha   90.00
_cell.angle_beta   90.00
_cell.angle_gamma   90.00
#
_symmetry.space_group_name_H-M   'P 1'
#
loop_
_entity.id
_entity.type
_entity.pdbx_description
1 polymer ?
#
loop_
_entity_poly.entity_id
_entity_poly.type
_entity_poly.pdbx_seq_one_letter_code
_entity_poly.pdbx_strand_id
1 'polypeptide(L)'
;MKNTTIVEGINENFVLIDQESDKASLKAYYVMQSKYNDGFFEEEDIICVGVDFVTQGADVITGGWESPNIEERKLRPGDEAFNYDEAEQSALEVANQLILNYEFAKV
;
A
#
# COMPACT_ATOMS: atom_id res chain seq x y z
N MET A 1 -21.72 6.40 -6.04
CA MET A 1 -20.62 7.22 -5.48
C MET A 1 -19.54 6.24 -5.07
N LYS A 2 -18.33 6.32 -5.65
CA LYS A 2 -17.16 5.59 -5.11
C LYS A 2 -16.87 6.20 -3.74
N ASN A 3 -16.63 5.38 -2.72
CA ASN A 3 -16.22 5.90 -1.42
C ASN A 3 -14.87 6.59 -1.59
N THR A 4 -14.83 7.90 -1.37
CA THR A 4 -13.60 8.67 -1.36
C THR A 4 -12.83 8.34 -0.09
N THR A 5 -11.60 7.84 -0.22
CA THR A 5 -10.73 7.59 0.94
C THR A 5 -9.95 8.87 1.24
N ILE A 6 -10.15 9.41 2.44
CA ILE A 6 -9.44 10.60 2.93
C ILE A 6 -8.38 10.13 3.93
N VAL A 7 -7.14 10.55 3.72
CA VAL A 7 -6.00 10.36 4.61
C VAL A 7 -5.82 11.65 5.40
N GLU A 8 -6.09 11.61 6.69
CA GLU A 8 -6.08 12.78 7.57
C GLU A 8 -4.64 13.15 7.95
N GLY A 9 -4.20 14.35 7.55
CA GLY A 9 -2.90 14.91 7.90
C GLY A 9 -2.98 15.95 9.00
N ILE A 10 -1.84 16.49 9.42
CA ILE A 10 -1.82 17.46 10.53
C ILE A 10 -2.20 18.87 10.05
N ASN A 11 -1.65 19.33 8.93
CA ASN A 11 -1.96 20.65 8.36
C ASN A 11 -2.88 20.58 7.14
N GLU A 12 -2.83 19.49 6.36
CA GLU A 12 -3.64 19.31 5.15
C GLU A 12 -4.00 17.82 4.99
N ASN A 13 -5.21 17.55 4.49
CA ASN A 13 -5.68 16.20 4.22
C ASN A 13 -5.37 15.80 2.77
N PHE A 14 -5.30 14.49 2.53
CA PHE A 14 -5.11 13.95 1.19
C PHE A 14 -6.29 13.08 0.79
N VAL A 15 -6.71 13.21 -0.45
CA VAL A 15 -7.72 12.36 -1.06
C VAL A 15 -6.99 11.33 -1.91
N LEU A 16 -7.16 10.05 -1.58
CA LEU A 16 -6.74 8.94 -2.43
C LEU A 16 -7.70 8.87 -3.62
N ILE A 17 -7.20 9.20 -4.81
CA ILE A 17 -7.99 9.29 -6.04
C ILE A 17 -7.98 7.97 -6.82
N ASP A 18 -6.86 7.23 -6.77
CA ASP A 18 -6.69 5.96 -7.45
C ASP A 18 -5.55 5.13 -6.85
N GLN A 19 -5.54 3.84 -7.16
CA GLN A 19 -4.43 2.94 -6.85
C GLN A 19 -4.25 1.90 -7.96
N GLU A 20 -3.01 1.65 -8.34
CA GLU A 20 -2.63 0.61 -9.28
C GLU A 20 -1.68 -0.37 -8.58
N SER A 21 -1.95 -1.67 -8.70
CA SER A 21 -1.07 -2.72 -8.19
C SER A 21 -0.61 -3.64 -9.32
N ASP A 22 0.61 -4.15 -9.19
CA ASP A 22 1.13 -5.23 -10.02
C ASP A 22 1.72 -6.35 -9.14
N LYS A 23 2.49 -7.27 -9.74
CA LYS A 23 3.06 -8.40 -8.98
C LYS A 23 4.25 -8.01 -8.10
N ALA A 24 4.71 -6.77 -8.14
CA ALA A 24 5.92 -6.33 -7.47
C ALA A 24 5.71 -5.09 -6.59
N SER A 25 4.68 -4.28 -6.85
CA SER A 25 4.51 -2.97 -6.24
C SER A 25 3.06 -2.49 -6.26
N LEU A 26 2.80 -1.47 -5.44
CA LEU A 26 1.59 -0.67 -5.48
C LEU A 26 1.96 0.79 -5.70
N LYS A 27 1.19 1.47 -6.55
CA LYS A 27 1.20 2.92 -6.74
C LYS A 27 -0.11 3.49 -6.27
N ALA A 28 -0.04 4.40 -5.30
CA ALA A 28 -1.19 5.15 -4.81
C ALA A 28 -1.09 6.62 -5.27
N TYR A 29 -2.22 7.16 -5.71
CA TYR A 29 -2.32 8.51 -6.26
C TYR A 29 -3.17 9.37 -5.34
N TYR A 30 -2.60 10.51 -4.92
CA TYR A 30 -3.20 11.42 -3.96
C TYR A 30 -3.33 12.81 -4.53
N VAL A 31 -4.34 13.54 -4.06
CA VAL A 31 -4.48 14.99 -4.27
C VAL A 31 -4.74 15.64 -2.92
N MET A 32 -4.22 16.84 -2.69
CA MET A 32 -4.55 17.61 -1.48
C MET A 32 -6.05 17.89 -1.45
N GLN A 33 -6.70 17.74 -0.30
CA GLN A 33 -8.15 17.92 -0.19
C GLN A 33 -8.59 19.33 -0.61
N SER A 34 -7.79 20.36 -0.29
CA SER A 34 -8.03 21.74 -0.73
C SER A 34 -8.03 21.95 -2.25
N LYS A 35 -7.45 21.02 -3.01
CA LYS A 35 -7.42 21.02 -4.48
C LYS A 35 -8.42 20.04 -5.10
N TYR A 36 -8.99 19.15 -4.29
CA TYR A 36 -9.97 18.16 -4.72
C TYR A 36 -11.37 18.75 -4.71
N ASN A 37 -11.83 19.25 -5.86
CA ASN A 37 -13.15 19.87 -6.01
C ASN A 37 -14.20 18.82 -6.42
N ASP A 38 -14.60 17.94 -5.49
CA ASP A 38 -15.63 16.91 -5.73
C ASP A 38 -15.37 16.04 -6.98
N GLY A 39 -14.11 15.65 -7.19
CA GLY A 39 -13.67 14.84 -8.33
C GLY A 39 -13.08 15.62 -9.50
N PHE A 40 -12.99 16.96 -9.39
CA PHE A 40 -12.24 17.80 -10.32
C PHE A 40 -10.91 18.24 -9.68
N PHE A 41 -9.79 17.98 -10.37
CA PHE A 41 -8.43 18.35 -9.99
C PHE A 41 -7.54 18.39 -11.24
N GLU A 42 -6.42 19.11 -11.17
CA GLU A 42 -5.44 19.17 -12.25
C GLU A 42 -4.43 18.01 -12.15
N GLU A 43 -3.91 17.53 -13.28
CA GLU A 43 -2.92 16.44 -13.28
C GLU A 43 -1.61 16.81 -12.54
N GLU A 44 -1.24 18.09 -12.55
CA GLU A 44 -0.07 18.62 -11.85
C GLU A 44 -0.19 18.57 -10.31
N ASP A 45 -1.42 18.44 -9.79
CA ASP A 45 -1.69 18.34 -8.37
C ASP A 45 -1.61 16.90 -7.85
N ILE A 46 -1.47 15.92 -8.75
CA ILE A 46 -1.41 14.51 -8.39
C ILE A 46 -0.04 14.19 -7.82
N ILE A 47 -0.06 13.59 -6.63
CA ILE A 47 1.12 13.06 -5.94
C ILE A 47 1.07 11.54 -6.04
N CYS A 48 2.08 10.96 -6.68
CA CYS A 48 2.22 9.51 -6.81
C CYS A 48 3.18 8.98 -5.74
N VAL A 49 2.74 7.98 -4.97
CA VAL A 49 3.58 7.24 -4.02
C VAL A 49 3.65 5.78 -4.46
N GLY A 50 4.85 5.32 -4.80
CA GLY A 50 5.11 3.92 -5.13
C GLY A 50 5.72 3.17 -3.94
N VAL A 51 5.23 1.97 -3.68
CA VAL A 51 5.73 1.09 -2.62
C VAL A 51 5.95 -0.32 -3.19
N ASP A 52 7.18 -0.80 -3.10
CA ASP A 52 7.53 -2.16 -3.53
C ASP A 52 7.10 -3.20 -2.49
N PHE A 53 6.64 -4.36 -2.95
CA PHE A 53 6.30 -5.48 -2.10
C PHE A 53 7.58 -6.11 -1.53
N VAL A 54 7.56 -6.33 -0.21
CA VAL A 54 8.66 -6.98 0.51
C VAL A 54 8.37 -8.46 0.74
N THR A 55 9.40 -9.21 1.15
CA THR A 55 9.25 -10.63 1.45
C THR A 55 8.32 -10.87 2.64
N GLN A 56 7.40 -11.82 2.50
CA GLN A 56 6.50 -12.26 3.56
C GLN A 56 7.09 -13.49 4.28
N GLY A 57 6.87 -13.59 5.58
CA GLY A 57 7.13 -14.81 6.35
C GLY A 57 5.94 -15.76 6.22
N ALA A 58 6.20 -17.05 5.99
CA ALA A 58 5.18 -18.07 5.98
C ALA A 58 5.67 -19.32 6.69
N ASP A 59 4.80 -19.88 7.53
CA ASP A 59 5.06 -21.16 8.18
C ASP A 59 4.68 -22.30 7.25
N VAL A 60 5.62 -23.21 7.02
CA VAL A 60 5.38 -24.43 6.23
C VAL A 60 5.49 -25.63 7.14
N ILE A 61 4.48 -26.50 7.09
CA ILE A 61 4.51 -27.78 7.78
C ILE A 61 5.31 -28.77 6.92
N THR A 62 6.46 -29.20 7.42
CA THR A 62 7.31 -30.25 6.85
C THR A 62 7.22 -31.51 7.72
N GLY A 63 7.56 -32.69 7.17
CA GLY A 63 7.48 -33.96 7.90
C GLY A 63 6.17 -34.73 7.73
N GLY A 64 6.12 -35.95 8.27
CA GLY A 64 4.96 -36.83 8.18
C GLY A 64 3.88 -36.50 9.22
N TRP A 65 2.69 -37.09 9.06
CA TRP A 65 1.54 -36.84 9.93
C TRP A 65 1.78 -37.15 11.41
N GLU A 66 2.72 -38.05 11.72
CA GLU A 66 3.10 -38.43 13.08
C GLU A 66 4.19 -37.53 13.70
N SER A 67 4.85 -36.68 12.90
CA SER A 67 5.90 -35.76 13.37
C SER A 67 6.00 -34.53 12.47
N PRO A 68 5.01 -33.62 12.52
CA PRO A 68 5.07 -32.36 11.78
C PRO A 68 6.11 -31.43 12.42
N ASN A 69 6.98 -30.89 11.58
CA ASN A 69 7.88 -29.79 11.89
C ASN A 69 7.33 -28.51 11.23
N ILE A 70 7.45 -27.38 11.92
CA ILE A 70 7.10 -26.08 11.35
C ILE A 70 8.40 -25.38 11.01
N GLU A 71 8.58 -25.04 9.74
CA GLU A 71 9.73 -24.30 9.24
C GLU A 71 9.28 -22.94 8.70
N GLU A 72 9.99 -21.89 9.13
CA GLU A 72 9.79 -20.55 8.58
C GLU A 72 10.37 -20.44 7.17
N ARG A 73 9.54 -20.02 6.22
CA ARG A 73 9.93 -19.74 4.84
C ARG A 73 9.73 -18.27 4.52
N LYS A 74 10.64 -17.71 3.73
CA LYS A 74 10.48 -16.38 3.13
C LYS A 74 9.84 -16.53 1.75
N LEU A 75 8.66 -15.96 1.57
CA LEU A 75 7.97 -15.85 0.29
C LEU A 75 8.34 -14.52 -0.35
N ARG A 76 8.69 -14.55 -1.64
CA ARG A 76 9.03 -13.37 -2.43
C ARG A 76 7.89 -13.03 -3.39
N PRO A 77 7.75 -11.76 -3.79
CA PRO A 77 6.89 -11.41 -4.91
C PRO A 77 7.24 -12.28 -6.13
N GLY A 78 6.25 -12.94 -6.71
CA GLY A 78 6.41 -13.95 -7.76
C GLY A 78 6.28 -15.40 -7.29
N ASP A 79 6.37 -15.70 -5.99
CA ASP A 79 6.09 -17.03 -5.45
C ASP A 79 4.58 -17.33 -5.52
N GLU A 80 4.21 -18.57 -5.82
CA GLU A 80 2.80 -18.99 -5.95
C GLU A 80 2.02 -18.84 -4.64
N ALA A 81 2.69 -19.04 -3.51
CA ALA A 81 2.09 -18.92 -2.18
C ALA A 81 2.13 -17.48 -1.62
N PHE A 82 2.69 -16.52 -2.35
CA PHE A 82 2.76 -15.13 -1.91
C PHE A 82 1.37 -14.50 -1.81
N ASN A 83 1.05 -13.87 -0.68
CA ASN A 83 -0.26 -13.27 -0.45
C ASN A 83 -0.29 -11.82 -0.98
N TYR A 84 -0.73 -11.66 -2.22
CA TYR A 84 -0.78 -10.33 -2.87
C TYR A 84 -1.80 -9.41 -2.22
N ASP A 85 -2.94 -9.91 -1.75
CA ASP A 85 -3.96 -9.08 -1.10
C ASP A 85 -3.42 -8.41 0.18
N GLU A 86 -2.68 -9.17 0.99
CA GLU A 86 -2.02 -8.66 2.20
C GLU A 86 -0.86 -7.72 1.88
N ALA A 87 -0.09 -8.01 0.82
CA ALA A 87 0.98 -7.13 0.36
C ALA A 87 0.43 -5.79 -0.12
N GLU A 88 -0.67 -5.79 -0.88
CA GLU A 88 -1.34 -4.58 -1.35
C GLU A 88 -1.87 -3.74 -0.20
N GLN A 89 -2.56 -4.34 0.78
CA GLN A 89 -3.03 -3.61 1.95
C GLN A 89 -1.89 -2.99 2.73
N SER A 90 -0.83 -3.76 3.00
CA SER A 90 0.36 -3.27 3.70
C SER A 90 1.05 -2.15 2.92
N ALA A 91 1.16 -2.29 1.59
CA ALA A 91 1.77 -1.27 0.73
C ALA A 91 0.95 0.03 0.70
N LEU A 92 -0.39 -0.07 0.69
CA LEU A 92 -1.28 1.08 0.76
C LEU A 92 -1.16 1.81 2.10
N GLU A 93 -1.09 1.08 3.22
CA GLU A 93 -0.85 1.67 4.54
C GLU A 93 0.49 2.42 4.59
N VAL A 94 1.55 1.83 4.02
CA VAL A 94 2.85 2.49 3.89
C VAL A 94 2.77 3.72 3.00
N ALA A 95 2.06 3.65 1.87
CA ALA A 95 1.87 4.78 0.97
C ALA A 95 1.15 5.95 1.68
N ASN A 96 0.10 5.64 2.44
CA ASN A 96 -0.61 6.61 3.29
C ASN A 96 0.32 7.24 4.33
N GLN A 97 1.19 6.46 4.97
CA GLN A 97 2.15 7.02 5.92
C GLN A 97 3.21 7.89 5.24
N LEU A 98 3.65 7.54 4.04
CA LEU A 98 4.64 8.30 3.28
C LEU A 98 4.10 9.65 2.83
N ILE A 99 2.84 9.72 2.38
CA ILE A 99 2.22 11.01 1.99
C ILE A 99 2.05 11.93 3.20
N LEU A 100 1.72 11.37 4.36
CA LEU A 100 1.69 12.13 5.62
C LEU A 100 3.07 12.62 6.03
N ASN A 101 4.10 11.79 5.93
CA ASN A 101 5.48 12.21 6.23
C ASN A 101 5.99 13.31 5.28
N TYR A 102 5.57 13.27 4.01
CA TYR A 102 5.87 14.33 3.04
C TYR A 102 5.24 15.68 3.43
N GLU A 103 4.03 15.66 4.00
CA GLU A 103 3.36 16.84 4.54
C GLU A 103 4.17 17.48 5.68
N PHE A 104 4.67 16.67 6.62
CA PHE A 104 5.56 17.16 7.68
C PHE A 104 6.85 17.79 7.16
N ALA A 105 7.45 17.23 6.11
CA ALA A 105 8.72 17.72 5.57
C ALA A 105 8.61 19.08 4.86
N LYS A 106 7.38 19.55 4.58
CA LYS A 106 7.11 20.87 3.99
C LYS A 106 6.94 22.00 5.01
N VAL A 107 6.81 21.67 6.29
CA VAL A 107 6.69 22.61 7.41
C VAL A 107 8.07 23.11 7.83
#